data_AF-A0A364LJF4-F1
#
_entry.id   AF-A0A364LJF4-F1
#
_cell.length_a   1.000
_cell.length_b   1.000
_cell.length_c   1.000
_cell.angle_alpha   90.00
_cell.angle_beta   90.00
_cell.angle_gamma   90.00
#
_symmetry.space_group_name_H-M   'P 1'
#
loop_
_entity.id
_entity.type
_entity.pdbx_description
1 polymer ?
#
loop_
_entity_poly.entity_id
_entity_poly.type
_entity_poly.pdbx_seq_one_letter_code
_entity_poly.pdbx_strand_id
1 'polypeptide(L)'
;MNFNYFKNIDIDFITSTFTQGDSVLPIGSIPLDSQMSLASVYYDAAQALLESSLNEYSYYDIKGTIHPILYLYRHSIELCIKGIIPSARGHNLTDLFNKLREFLKTSYDLNLSENVESLIKFINSIDDKSTLFRYADEIKKKIPEMYIDVKKLKQTMTELNSYFVLLKAHIETGICQNRNNTK
;
A
#
# COMPACT_ATOMS: atom_id res chain seq x y z
N MET A 1 -20.92 19.85 -36.53
CA MET A 1 -19.99 20.11 -35.41
C MET A 1 -18.66 19.48 -35.79
N ASN A 2 -17.62 20.28 -36.02
CA ASN A 2 -16.29 19.78 -36.39
C ASN A 2 -15.56 19.30 -35.13
N PHE A 3 -15.21 18.01 -35.07
CA PHE A 3 -14.49 17.38 -33.95
C PHE A 3 -12.97 17.64 -33.97
N ASN A 4 -12.48 18.63 -34.73
CA ASN A 4 -11.06 18.94 -34.90
C ASN A 4 -10.43 19.73 -33.73
N TYR A 5 -11.01 19.69 -32.54
CA TYR A 5 -10.46 20.37 -31.35
C TYR A 5 -9.44 19.53 -30.57
N PHE A 6 -9.39 18.22 -30.81
CA PHE A 6 -8.47 17.34 -30.08
C PHE A 6 -7.18 17.18 -30.88
N LYS A 7 -6.09 17.68 -30.31
CA LYS A 7 -4.73 17.42 -30.81
C LYS A 7 -4.47 15.91 -30.73
N ASN A 8 -3.81 15.36 -31.74
CA ASN A 8 -3.29 13.99 -31.66
C ASN A 8 -2.35 13.88 -30.46
N ILE A 9 -2.56 12.85 -29.63
CA ILE A 9 -1.70 12.54 -28.50
C ILE A 9 -0.50 11.78 -29.05
N ASP A 10 0.70 12.24 -28.71
CA ASP A 10 1.95 11.54 -29.03
C ASP A 10 2.06 10.30 -28.12
N ILE A 11 2.21 9.13 -28.74
CA ILE A 11 2.31 7.84 -28.04
C ILE A 11 3.74 7.28 -28.07
N ASP A 12 4.70 8.01 -28.63
CA ASP A 12 6.08 7.55 -28.84
C ASP A 12 6.87 7.45 -27.53
N PHE A 13 6.27 7.85 -26.39
CA PHE A 13 6.81 7.58 -25.06
C PHE A 13 6.71 6.11 -24.63
N ILE A 14 5.89 5.30 -25.33
CA ILE A 14 5.81 3.84 -25.13
C ILE A 14 6.65 3.16 -26.20
N THR A 15 7.70 2.46 -25.80
CA THR A 15 8.57 1.73 -26.71
C THR A 15 8.88 0.33 -26.20
N SER A 16 9.06 -0.62 -27.13
CA SER A 16 9.53 -1.97 -26.84
C SER A 16 11.06 -2.09 -26.86
N THR A 17 11.78 -1.01 -27.19
CA THR A 17 13.24 -0.99 -27.26
C THR A 17 13.80 -0.15 -26.12
N PHE A 18 14.67 -0.75 -25.31
CA PHE A 18 15.42 -0.04 -24.27
C PHE A 18 16.73 0.51 -24.85
N THR A 19 16.91 1.83 -24.82
CA THR A 19 18.19 2.49 -25.11
C THR A 19 18.83 2.95 -23.80
N GLN A 20 20.02 2.44 -23.50
CA GLN A 20 20.74 2.77 -22.28
C GLN A 20 21.26 4.21 -22.34
N GLY A 21 20.76 5.09 -21.45
CA GLY A 21 21.16 6.51 -21.39
C GLY A 21 19.99 7.50 -21.44
N ASP A 22 18.77 7.04 -21.76
CA ASP A 22 17.59 7.89 -21.89
C ASP A 22 16.67 7.85 -20.66
N SER A 23 15.73 8.80 -20.57
CA SER A 23 14.60 8.81 -19.62
C SER A 23 13.57 7.69 -19.88
N VAL A 24 14.02 6.51 -20.32
CA VAL A 24 13.22 5.34 -20.68
C VAL A 24 13.37 4.28 -19.58
N LEU A 25 12.24 3.81 -19.03
CA LEU A 25 12.22 2.84 -17.93
C LEU A 25 11.66 1.49 -18.40
N PRO A 26 12.33 0.36 -18.13
CA PRO A 26 11.85 -0.97 -18.54
C PRO A 26 10.79 -1.50 -17.56
N ILE A 27 9.57 -0.93 -17.56
CA ILE A 27 8.53 -1.15 -16.54
C ILE A 27 8.23 -2.63 -16.18
N GLY A 28 8.35 -3.55 -17.13
CA GLY A 28 8.12 -4.99 -16.92
C GLY A 28 9.34 -5.78 -16.42
N SER A 29 10.53 -5.18 -16.48
CA SER A 29 11.81 -5.79 -16.10
C SER A 29 12.45 -5.10 -14.89
N ILE A 30 11.75 -4.15 -14.26
CA ILE A 30 12.19 -3.57 -12.97
C ILE A 30 12.16 -4.71 -11.95
N PRO A 31 13.29 -5.03 -11.29
CA PRO A 31 13.35 -6.13 -10.33
C PRO A 31 12.45 -5.83 -9.14
N LEU A 32 11.39 -6.62 -8.99
CA LEU A 32 10.52 -6.65 -7.82
C LEU A 32 10.56 -8.07 -7.26
N ASP A 33 11.40 -8.27 -6.24
CA ASP A 33 11.73 -9.60 -5.75
C ASP A 33 10.60 -10.22 -4.90
N SER A 34 9.67 -9.41 -4.40
CA SER A 34 8.57 -9.87 -3.57
C SER A 34 7.42 -8.86 -3.45
N GLN A 35 6.29 -9.32 -2.91
CA GLN A 35 5.19 -8.44 -2.50
C GLN A 35 5.62 -7.45 -1.40
N MET A 36 6.59 -7.81 -0.54
CA MET A 36 7.15 -6.87 0.45
C MET A 36 7.92 -5.74 -0.21
N SER A 37 8.71 -6.05 -1.25
CA SER A 37 9.46 -5.03 -2.01
C SER A 37 8.47 -4.05 -2.67
N LEU A 38 7.40 -4.57 -3.27
CA LEU A 38 6.35 -3.74 -3.86
C LEU A 38 5.59 -2.93 -2.80
N ALA A 39 5.32 -3.51 -1.62
CA ALA A 39 4.68 -2.81 -0.50
C ALA A 39 5.50 -1.58 -0.08
N SER A 40 6.82 -1.72 0.03
CA SER A 40 7.74 -0.61 0.37
C SER A 40 7.62 0.52 -0.64
N VAL A 41 7.64 0.20 -1.94
CA VAL A 41 7.55 1.22 -3.00
C VAL A 41 6.21 1.98 -2.93
N TYR A 42 5.09 1.29 -2.69
CA TYR A 42 3.79 1.96 -2.53
C TYR A 42 3.72 2.83 -1.26
N TYR A 43 4.31 2.36 -0.16
CA TYR A 43 4.43 3.15 1.06
C TYR A 43 5.30 4.40 0.84
N ASP A 44 6.46 4.25 0.19
CA ASP A 44 7.39 5.36 -0.09
C ASP A 44 6.73 6.39 -1.03
N ALA A 45 5.98 5.93 -2.04
CA ALA A 45 5.18 6.81 -2.89
C ALA A 45 4.12 7.59 -2.09
N ALA A 46 3.44 6.94 -1.14
CA ALA A 46 2.48 7.60 -0.25
C ALA A 46 3.16 8.67 0.62
N GLN A 47 4.33 8.35 1.21
CA GLN A 47 5.10 9.28 2.02
C GLN A 47 5.58 10.48 1.20
N ALA A 48 6.17 10.24 0.04
CA ALA A 48 6.67 11.30 -0.84
C ALA A 48 5.54 12.23 -1.30
N LEU A 49 4.38 11.68 -1.65
CA LEU A 49 3.21 12.47 -2.03
C LEU A 49 2.64 13.27 -0.86
N LEU A 50 2.57 12.68 0.34
CA LEU A 50 2.13 13.37 1.55
C LEU A 50 3.08 14.52 1.91
N GLU A 51 4.38 14.27 1.95
CA GLU A 51 5.39 15.30 2.24
C GLU A 51 5.35 16.43 1.20
N SER A 52 5.26 16.07 -0.08
CA SER A 52 5.11 17.06 -1.15
C SER A 52 3.83 17.86 -0.99
N SER A 53 2.72 17.26 -0.57
CA SER A 53 1.44 17.96 -0.42
C SER A 53 1.34 18.84 0.84
N LEU A 54 2.22 18.62 1.81
CA LEU A 54 2.31 19.44 3.04
C LEU A 54 3.33 20.57 2.93
N ASN A 55 4.17 20.56 1.89
CA ASN A 55 5.13 21.62 1.63
C ASN A 55 4.39 22.83 1.02
N GLU A 56 4.43 23.98 1.71
CA GLU A 56 3.77 25.23 1.29
C GLU A 56 4.24 25.76 -0.07
N TYR A 57 5.42 25.32 -0.54
CA TYR A 57 5.97 25.68 -1.85
C TYR A 57 5.68 24.66 -2.95
N SER A 58 4.88 23.64 -2.66
CA SER A 58 4.52 22.59 -3.61
C SER A 58 3.32 22.97 -4.46
N TYR A 59 3.26 22.41 -5.66
CA TYR A 59 2.11 22.51 -6.55
C TYR A 59 0.91 21.65 -6.06
N TYR A 60 1.17 20.62 -5.26
CA TYR A 60 0.15 19.66 -4.85
C TYR A 60 -0.65 20.16 -3.65
N ASP A 61 -1.96 20.35 -3.82
CA ASP A 61 -2.90 20.60 -2.72
C ASP A 61 -3.25 19.29 -2.01
N ILE A 62 -3.01 19.24 -0.69
CA ILE A 62 -3.40 18.11 0.18
C ILE A 62 -4.87 17.70 0.02
N LYS A 63 -5.77 18.65 -0.28
CA LYS A 63 -7.19 18.34 -0.51
C LYS A 63 -7.40 17.50 -1.78
N GLY A 64 -6.56 17.69 -2.79
CA GLY A 64 -6.58 16.93 -4.03
C GLY A 64 -5.86 15.59 -3.92
N THR A 65 -4.84 15.47 -3.05
CA THR A 65 -3.97 14.30 -2.97
C THR A 65 -4.29 13.35 -1.82
N ILE A 66 -5.11 13.74 -0.84
CA ILE A 66 -5.39 12.91 0.35
C ILE A 66 -5.97 11.54 0.00
N HIS A 67 -6.90 11.45 -0.96
CA HIS A 67 -7.49 10.16 -1.36
C HIS A 67 -6.46 9.23 -2.03
N PRO A 68 -5.68 9.69 -3.04
CA PRO A 68 -4.53 8.92 -3.53
C PRO A 68 -3.55 8.47 -2.44
N ILE A 69 -3.19 9.35 -1.49
CA ILE A 69 -2.28 9.01 -0.39
C ILE A 69 -2.85 7.86 0.45
N LEU A 70 -4.13 7.95 0.84
CA LEU A 70 -4.80 6.91 1.62
C LEU A 70 -4.90 5.58 0.84
N TYR A 71 -5.17 5.64 -0.47
CA TYR A 71 -5.15 4.45 -1.32
C TYR A 71 -3.78 3.78 -1.33
N LEU A 72 -2.70 4.55 -1.49
CA LEU A 72 -1.33 4.03 -1.54
C LEU A 72 -0.94 3.37 -0.21
N TYR A 73 -1.23 3.99 0.94
CA TYR A 73 -1.03 3.37 2.25
C TYR A 73 -1.87 2.10 2.43
N ARG A 74 -3.16 2.15 2.08
CA ARG A 74 -4.04 0.98 2.18
C ARG A 74 -3.53 -0.18 1.32
N HIS A 75 -3.01 0.12 0.12
CA HIS A 75 -2.46 -0.89 -0.76
C HIS A 75 -1.12 -1.45 -0.27
N SER A 76 -0.22 -0.62 0.27
CA SER A 76 1.03 -1.11 0.86
C SER A 76 0.77 -2.08 2.03
N ILE A 77 -0.22 -1.80 2.88
CA ILE A 77 -0.63 -2.70 3.96
C ILE A 77 -1.11 -4.06 3.42
N GLU A 78 -1.95 -4.06 2.37
CA GLU A 78 -2.41 -5.29 1.72
C GLU A 78 -1.23 -6.13 1.24
N LEU A 79 -0.26 -5.49 0.57
CA LEU A 79 0.93 -6.13 0.02
C LEU A 79 1.87 -6.63 1.13
N CYS A 80 2.00 -5.90 2.25
CA CYS A 80 2.75 -6.37 3.41
C CYS A 80 2.20 -7.71 3.93
N ILE A 81 0.88 -7.78 4.12
CA ILE A 81 0.23 -9.01 4.61
C ILE A 81 0.43 -10.16 3.60
N LYS A 82 0.24 -9.90 2.30
CA LYS A 82 0.47 -10.89 1.23
C LYS A 82 1.94 -11.29 1.08
N GLY A 83 2.86 -10.40 1.41
CA GLY A 83 4.30 -10.67 1.41
C GLY A 83 4.73 -11.58 2.55
N ILE A 84 4.00 -11.57 3.67
CA ILE A 84 4.21 -12.52 4.77
C ILE A 84 3.50 -13.86 4.49
N ILE A 85 2.31 -13.82 3.87
CA ILE A 85 1.55 -15.03 3.49
C ILE A 85 1.37 -15.07 1.95
N PRO A 86 2.29 -15.70 1.20
CA PRO A 86 2.22 -15.70 -0.27
C PRO A 86 0.94 -16.33 -0.85
N SER A 87 0.29 -17.23 -0.11
CA SER A 87 -0.98 -17.85 -0.52
C SER A 87 -2.20 -16.95 -0.33
N ALA A 88 -2.07 -15.82 0.38
CA ALA A 88 -3.19 -14.95 0.69
C ALA A 88 -3.73 -14.27 -0.57
N ARG A 89 -5.05 -14.34 -0.75
CA ARG A 89 -5.81 -13.72 -1.84
C ARG A 89 -6.92 -12.85 -1.30
N GLY A 90 -7.41 -11.94 -2.13
CA GLY A 90 -8.46 -10.97 -1.81
C GLY A 90 -7.92 -9.59 -1.47
N HIS A 91 -8.85 -8.69 -1.14
CA HIS A 91 -8.58 -7.29 -0.80
C HIS A 91 -9.10 -6.89 0.58
N ASN A 92 -10.01 -7.64 1.18
CA ASN A 92 -10.50 -7.32 2.51
C ASN A 92 -9.35 -7.45 3.53
N LEU A 93 -8.95 -6.33 4.13
CA LEU A 93 -7.81 -6.29 5.04
C LEU A 93 -8.08 -7.04 6.34
N THR A 94 -9.34 -7.09 6.79
CA THR A 94 -9.70 -7.85 8.00
C THR A 94 -9.53 -9.35 7.75
N ASP A 95 -10.01 -9.86 6.60
CA ASP A 95 -9.85 -11.27 6.23
C ASP A 95 -8.37 -11.63 6.04
N LEU A 96 -7.59 -10.75 5.39
CA LEU A 96 -6.15 -10.94 5.21
C LEU A 96 -5.42 -10.96 6.56
N PHE A 97 -5.77 -10.06 7.48
CA PHE A 97 -5.15 -9.99 8.80
C PHE A 97 -5.53 -11.18 9.69
N ASN A 98 -6.76 -11.68 9.59
CA ASN A 98 -7.18 -12.90 10.28
C ASN A 98 -6.36 -14.11 9.80
N LYS A 99 -6.16 -14.24 8.48
CA LYS A 99 -5.27 -15.26 7.91
C LYS A 99 -3.83 -15.10 8.41
N LEU A 100 -3.34 -13.87 8.52
CA LEU A 100 -2.00 -13.59 9.07
C LEU A 100 -1.89 -14.04 10.52
N ARG A 101 -2.86 -13.69 11.34
CA ARG A 101 -2.93 -14.11 12.74
C ARG A 101 -2.89 -15.63 12.86
N GLU A 102 -3.74 -16.32 12.11
CA GLU A 102 -3.79 -17.78 12.12
C GLU A 102 -2.47 -18.41 11.67
N PHE A 103 -1.90 -17.92 10.56
CA PHE A 103 -0.62 -18.38 10.04
C PHE A 103 0.51 -18.22 11.06
N LEU A 104 0.61 -17.05 11.70
CA LEU A 104 1.64 -16.77 12.69
C LEU A 104 1.45 -17.55 13.98
N LYS A 105 0.20 -17.74 14.42
CA LYS A 105 -0.11 -18.52 15.61
C LYS A 105 0.22 -19.99 15.42
N THR A 106 -0.15 -20.56 14.27
CA THR A 106 0.07 -21.98 13.97
C THR A 106 1.53 -22.28 13.66
N SER A 107 2.17 -21.46 12.83
CA SER A 107 3.53 -21.74 12.33
C SER A 107 4.63 -21.24 13.25
N TYR A 108 4.40 -20.18 14.05
CA TYR A 108 5.45 -19.51 14.83
C TYR A 108 5.09 -19.24 16.30
N ASP A 109 3.87 -19.60 16.75
CA ASP A 109 3.31 -19.24 18.07
C ASP A 109 3.24 -17.74 18.39
N LEU A 110 3.27 -16.90 17.37
CA LEU A 110 3.26 -15.45 17.58
C LEU A 110 1.82 -14.95 17.67
N ASN A 111 1.59 -14.03 18.60
CA ASN A 111 0.35 -13.27 18.68
C ASN A 111 0.60 -11.86 18.13
N LEU A 112 -0.28 -11.40 17.23
CA LEU A 112 -0.23 -10.04 16.70
C LEU A 112 -0.80 -9.05 17.71
N SER A 113 -0.33 -7.80 17.64
CA SER A 113 -0.81 -6.70 18.50
C SER A 113 -2.28 -6.37 18.23
N GLU A 114 -3.06 -6.19 19.29
CA GLU A 114 -4.47 -5.77 19.23
C GLU A 114 -4.62 -4.34 18.66
N ASN A 115 -3.63 -3.48 18.88
CA ASN A 115 -3.61 -2.12 18.32
C ASN A 115 -3.49 -2.17 16.79
N VAL A 116 -2.63 -3.06 16.26
CA VAL A 116 -2.50 -3.27 14.82
C VAL A 116 -3.80 -3.85 14.26
N GLU A 117 -4.40 -4.83 14.93
CA GLU A 117 -5.70 -5.37 14.50
C GLU A 117 -6.78 -4.28 14.43
N SER A 118 -6.88 -3.45 15.46
CA SER A 118 -7.87 -2.38 15.55
C SER A 118 -7.69 -1.36 14.43
N LEU A 119 -6.44 -0.98 14.14
CA LEU A 119 -6.12 -0.09 13.02
C LEU A 119 -6.49 -0.72 11.67
N ILE A 120 -6.17 -1.99 11.46
CA ILE A 120 -6.52 -2.71 10.22
C ILE A 120 -8.04 -2.78 10.03
N LYS A 121 -8.79 -3.11 11.10
CA LYS A 121 -10.26 -3.13 11.07
C LYS A 121 -10.83 -1.75 10.77
N PHE A 122 -10.27 -0.70 11.35
CA PHE A 122 -10.67 0.67 11.08
C PHE A 122 -10.46 1.04 9.61
N ILE A 123 -9.27 0.80 9.05
CA ILE A 123 -8.99 1.06 7.63
C ILE A 123 -9.94 0.26 6.73
N ASN A 124 -10.17 -1.02 7.04
CA ASN A 124 -11.10 -1.86 6.29
C ASN A 124 -12.55 -1.39 6.37
N SER A 125 -12.97 -0.82 7.50
CA SER A 125 -14.32 -0.28 7.66
C SER A 125 -14.57 0.94 6.78
N ILE A 126 -13.49 1.63 6.40
CA ILE A 126 -13.53 2.73 5.43
C ILE A 126 -13.47 2.13 4.01
N ASP A 127 -12.44 1.37 3.67
CA ASP A 127 -12.21 0.83 2.32
C ASP A 127 -11.98 -0.69 2.30
N ASP A 128 -13.08 -1.45 2.32
CA ASP A 128 -13.08 -2.92 2.37
C ASP A 128 -12.64 -3.58 1.03
N LYS A 129 -12.82 -2.87 -0.09
CA LYS A 129 -12.63 -3.40 -1.45
C LYS A 129 -11.47 -2.77 -2.21
N SER A 130 -10.72 -1.86 -1.59
CA SER A 130 -9.68 -1.08 -2.27
C SER A 130 -10.22 -0.11 -3.33
N THR A 131 -11.49 0.29 -3.25
CA THR A 131 -12.14 1.10 -4.29
C THR A 131 -12.49 2.49 -3.81
N LEU A 132 -12.75 2.67 -2.51
CA LEU A 132 -13.38 3.88 -2.00
C LEU A 132 -12.59 5.14 -2.36
N PHE A 133 -11.29 5.12 -2.17
CA PHE A 133 -10.42 6.29 -2.39
C PHE A 133 -10.13 6.60 -3.87
N ARG A 134 -10.61 5.76 -4.81
CA ARG A 134 -10.34 5.91 -6.25
C ARG A 134 -11.51 6.50 -7.03
N TYR A 135 -12.74 6.31 -6.53
CA TYR A 135 -13.94 6.67 -7.28
C TYR A 135 -14.66 7.83 -6.62
N ALA A 136 -14.77 8.94 -7.34
CA ALA A 136 -15.36 10.18 -6.81
C ALA A 136 -16.81 10.00 -6.33
N ASP A 137 -17.57 9.10 -6.94
CA ASP A 137 -18.94 8.78 -6.51
C ASP A 137 -18.97 7.92 -5.24
N GLU A 138 -18.01 7.02 -5.04
CA GLU A 138 -17.85 6.30 -3.78
C GLU A 138 -17.44 7.24 -2.65
N ILE A 139 -16.43 8.09 -2.88
CA ILE A 139 -15.96 9.12 -1.93
C ILE A 139 -17.15 9.94 -1.41
N LYS A 140 -17.95 10.51 -2.32
CA LYS A 140 -19.08 11.37 -1.97
C LYS A 140 -20.21 10.65 -1.23
N LYS A 141 -20.42 9.35 -1.49
CA LYS A 141 -21.56 8.60 -0.95
C LYS A 141 -21.24 7.87 0.35
N LYS A 142 -19.99 7.43 0.52
CA LYS A 142 -19.63 6.43 1.53
C LYS A 142 -18.66 6.96 2.58
N ILE A 143 -17.89 8.01 2.31
CA ILE A 143 -17.02 8.60 3.35
C ILE A 143 -17.90 9.41 4.31
N PRO A 144 -17.98 9.03 5.60
CA PRO A 144 -18.68 9.84 6.60
C PRO A 144 -17.96 11.17 6.81
N GLU A 145 -18.64 12.15 7.43
CA GLU A 145 -17.96 13.36 7.87
C GLU A 145 -16.89 13.00 8.91
N MET A 146 -15.63 13.06 8.47
CA MET A 146 -14.48 12.67 9.26
C MET A 146 -13.29 13.58 8.97
N TYR A 147 -12.41 13.72 9.95
CA TYR A 147 -11.21 14.53 9.86
C TYR A 147 -9.97 13.67 10.06
N ILE A 148 -8.92 13.98 9.30
CA ILE A 148 -7.64 13.29 9.38
C ILE A 148 -6.60 14.28 9.89
N ASP A 149 -5.94 13.93 10.98
CA ASP A 149 -4.70 14.56 11.40
C ASP A 149 -3.56 13.97 10.55
N VAL A 150 -3.12 14.74 9.56
CA VAL A 150 -2.10 14.32 8.58
C VAL A 150 -0.74 14.01 9.22
N LYS A 151 -0.40 14.66 10.34
CA LYS A 151 0.86 14.39 11.06
C LYS A 151 0.76 13.04 11.78
N LYS A 152 -0.36 12.78 12.43
CA LYS A 152 -0.62 11.46 13.05
C LYS A 152 -0.74 10.36 12.01
N LEU A 153 -1.40 10.60 10.89
CA LEU A 153 -1.46 9.66 9.77
C LEU A 153 -0.05 9.24 9.35
N LYS A 154 0.83 10.21 9.09
CA LYS A 154 2.23 9.95 8.71
C LYS A 154 2.92 9.07 9.75
N GLN A 155 2.85 9.45 11.02
CA GLN A 155 3.51 8.71 12.10
C GLN A 155 2.96 7.28 12.23
N THR A 156 1.64 7.11 12.26
CA THR A 156 0.98 5.81 12.37
C THR A 156 1.33 4.89 11.20
N MET A 157 1.40 5.42 9.98
CA MET A 157 1.77 4.62 8.81
C MET A 157 3.26 4.24 8.82
N THR A 158 4.14 5.11 9.33
CA THR A 158 5.55 4.77 9.55
C THR A 158 5.71 3.64 10.56
N GLU A 159 5.01 3.71 11.69
CA GLU A 159 5.02 2.67 12.73
C GLU A 159 4.46 1.35 12.21
N LEU A 160 3.34 1.39 11.48
CA LEU A 160 2.71 0.20 10.90
C LEU A 160 3.58 -0.45 9.82
N ASN A 161 4.21 0.33 8.95
CA ASN A 161 5.15 -0.19 7.96
C ASN A 161 6.34 -0.87 8.66
N SER A 162 6.92 -0.20 9.67
CA SER A 162 8.04 -0.74 10.45
C SER A 162 7.65 -2.04 11.15
N TYR A 163 6.43 -2.12 11.68
CA TYR A 163 5.88 -3.34 12.29
C TYR A 163 5.90 -4.53 11.32
N PHE A 164 5.38 -4.36 10.10
CA PHE A 164 5.35 -5.45 9.12
C PHE A 164 6.73 -5.83 8.59
N VAL A 165 7.60 -4.84 8.35
CA VAL A 165 8.99 -5.08 7.92
C VAL A 165 9.76 -5.86 8.98
N LEU A 166 9.68 -5.45 10.24
CA LEU A 166 10.33 -6.16 11.34
C LEU A 166 9.73 -7.55 11.53
N LEU A 167 8.41 -7.70 11.47
CA LEU A 167 7.75 -9.00 11.57
C LEU A 167 8.26 -9.97 10.49
N LYS A 168 8.34 -9.52 9.24
CA LYS A 168 8.90 -10.30 8.14
C LYS A 168 10.36 -10.69 8.40
N ALA A 169 11.19 -9.74 8.83
CA ALA A 169 12.59 -9.98 9.13
C ALA A 169 12.77 -11.02 10.26
N HIS A 170 11.97 -10.97 11.33
CA HIS A 170 12.02 -11.95 12.41
C HIS A 170 11.64 -13.37 11.95
N ILE A 171 10.70 -13.48 11.01
CA ILE A 171 10.32 -14.75 10.40
C ILE A 171 11.46 -15.32 9.54
N GLU A 172 12.08 -14.49 8.70
CA GLU A 172 13.14 -14.91 7.77
C GLU A 172 14.46 -15.23 8.45
N THR A 173 14.81 -14.49 9.50
CA THR A 173 16.03 -14.72 10.28
C THR A 173 15.93 -15.89 11.26
N GLY A 174 14.75 -16.49 11.40
CA GLY A 174 14.51 -17.63 12.29
C GLY A 174 14.54 -17.27 13.78
N ILE A 175 14.50 -15.97 14.13
CA ILE A 175 14.30 -15.53 15.52
C ILE A 175 12.97 -16.10 16.05
N CYS A 176 11.96 -16.21 15.18
CA CYS A 176 10.74 -16.94 15.46
C CYS A 176 10.87 -18.40 14.99
N GLN A 177 10.84 -19.36 15.92
CA GLN A 177 10.99 -20.77 15.59
C GLN A 177 9.77 -21.30 14.83
N ASN A 178 9.99 -21.83 13.62
CA ASN A 178 8.95 -22.46 12.83
C ASN A 178 8.61 -23.86 13.39
N ARG A 179 7.38 -24.03 13.87
CA ARG A 179 6.87 -25.30 14.42
C ARG A 179 6.67 -26.41 13.38
N ASN A 180 6.62 -26.07 12.10
CA ASN A 180 6.45 -27.04 11.03
C ASN A 180 7.77 -27.71 10.61
N ASN A 181 8.92 -27.20 11.06
CA ASN A 181 10.25 -27.75 10.76
C ASN A 181 10.77 -28.73 11.84
N THR A 182 9.98 -29.02 12.88
CA THR A 182 10.35 -29.92 13.99
C THR A 182 9.66 -31.30 13.91
N LYS A 183 9.15 -31.69 12.74
CA LYS A 183 8.60 -33.03 12.47
C LYS A 183 9.35 -33.72 11.34
#